data_AF-A0A957Q9Y9-F1
#
_entry.id   AF-A0A957Q9Y9-F1
#
_cell.length_a   1.000
_cell.length_b   1.000
_cell.length_c   1.000
_cell.angle_alpha   90.00
_cell.angle_beta   90.00
_cell.angle_gamma   90.00
#
_symmetry.space_group_name_H-M   'P 1'
#
loop_
_entity.id
_entity.type
_entity.pdbx_description
1 polymer ?
#
loop_
_entity_poly.entity_id
_entity_poly.type
_entity_poly.pdbx_seq_one_letter_code
_entity_poly.pdbx_strand_id
1 'polypeptide(L)'
;RLQTVNGGNVLQDLRYTLDNVSNLLSINDARTGRTAQNDQTQGFVYDALYRLLRADGTYGAIDYGYDSIGNLVQKTSAGSTGSGSTGAGSIGSPAGAASEPQLNMGAMRYGENGAGPHALTSANGESWHYDANGNLRQKGQTQYGWDARNQLTSVDDGNLLSTFVYDAEGQRVKQRVQAGAALTTTLYAGQYAEIRGNDLIFYVFDEQSRVAEVVKPLDRTQLLQGFSDTTPSVPANGERHWYVADNLGGTSLLLDGQGTVVSEVAYYPFGATRYAENGGQVHYRFTGHEQDASGLIYANARYYEPVTGRFISVDPLFVEEPLKGTKNPQLLNLYAYALNNPNRYTDPDGTEPEALEKVSMKGLQSVAAGFAQTQKEYGYDPEKLLRNPRLSPEMTWQLKGAMSEYHLMRNEANHRDRWVTARVTRAFDSSDRGSIYDMGGGADVQIFDKQGRYIDPQSKQGQTEYAAFTRQAESYGFTTSLVTSDKGQSYIRLQYTPKGWDRNDGKLLTAAEVQTHRSQMGWHMQDLRKYYWKIS
;
A
#
# COMPACT_ATOMS: atom_id res chain seq x y z
N ARG A 1 -3.66 -17.75 -9.47
CA ARG A 1 -2.29 -18.30 -9.60
C ARG A 1 -1.36 -17.13 -9.84
N LEU A 2 -0.27 -17.04 -9.10
CA LEU A 2 0.80 -16.08 -9.29
C LEU A 2 2.06 -16.88 -9.63
N GLN A 3 2.64 -16.64 -10.81
CA GLN A 3 3.81 -17.37 -11.27
C GLN A 3 4.86 -16.40 -11.78
N THR A 4 6.09 -16.59 -11.29
CA THR A 4 7.27 -15.85 -11.75
C THR A 4 8.26 -16.83 -12.35
N VAL A 5 8.73 -16.52 -13.55
CA VAL A 5 9.66 -17.36 -14.32
C VAL A 5 10.85 -16.55 -14.80
N ASN A 6 12.02 -17.17 -14.84
CA ASN A 6 13.20 -16.66 -15.53
C ASN A 6 13.64 -17.69 -16.57
N GLY A 7 13.38 -17.39 -17.85
CA GLY A 7 13.51 -18.36 -18.94
C GLY A 7 12.62 -19.59 -18.69
N GLY A 8 13.23 -20.78 -18.65
CA GLY A 8 12.54 -22.04 -18.34
C GLY A 8 12.39 -22.36 -16.85
N ASN A 9 12.99 -21.56 -15.97
CA ASN A 9 13.02 -21.82 -14.53
C ASN A 9 11.85 -21.13 -13.82
N VAL A 10 11.11 -21.87 -13.00
CA VAL A 10 10.02 -21.34 -12.18
C VAL A 10 10.60 -20.88 -10.84
N LEU A 11 10.57 -19.57 -10.59
CA LEU A 11 11.09 -18.95 -9.36
C LEU A 11 10.01 -18.84 -8.27
N GLN A 12 8.75 -18.66 -8.67
CA GLN A 12 7.56 -18.59 -7.80
C GLN A 12 6.38 -19.24 -8.53
N ASP A 13 5.58 -20.07 -7.86
CA ASP A 13 4.29 -20.59 -8.38
C ASP A 13 3.30 -20.78 -7.23
N LEU A 14 2.60 -19.70 -6.86
CA LEU A 14 1.62 -19.70 -5.78
C LEU A 14 0.21 -19.84 -6.36
N ARG A 15 -0.56 -20.80 -5.82
CA ARG A 15 -1.95 -21.05 -6.23
C ARG A 15 -2.89 -20.76 -5.07
N TYR A 16 -3.92 -19.97 -5.35
CA TYR A 16 -4.83 -19.46 -4.36
C TYR A 16 -6.21 -20.09 -4.52
N THR A 17 -6.83 -20.45 -3.41
CA THR A 17 -8.24 -20.82 -3.34
C THR A 17 -8.95 -19.77 -2.50
N LEU A 18 -10.08 -19.26 -2.97
CA LEU A 18 -10.88 -18.26 -2.26
C LEU A 18 -12.27 -18.81 -1.96
N ASP A 19 -12.91 -18.27 -0.93
CA ASP A 19 -14.34 -18.48 -0.72
C ASP A 19 -15.20 -17.55 -1.61
N ASN A 20 -16.53 -17.65 -1.50
CA ASN A 20 -17.46 -16.85 -2.30
C ASN A 20 -17.48 -15.36 -1.96
N VAL A 21 -16.78 -14.94 -0.91
CA VAL A 21 -16.66 -13.53 -0.52
C VAL A 21 -15.21 -13.06 -0.61
N SER A 22 -14.35 -13.78 -1.35
CA SER A 22 -12.95 -13.43 -1.61
C SER A 22 -12.02 -13.51 -0.39
N ASN A 23 -12.36 -14.26 0.67
CA ASN A 23 -11.36 -14.62 1.68
C ASN A 23 -10.43 -15.70 1.13
N LEU A 24 -9.14 -15.59 1.42
CA LEU A 24 -8.14 -16.55 0.96
C LEU A 24 -8.17 -17.82 1.82
N LEU A 25 -8.65 -18.94 1.28
CA LEU A 25 -8.73 -20.22 2.00
C LEU A 25 -7.42 -21.01 2.00
N SER A 26 -6.61 -20.88 0.94
CA SER A 26 -5.33 -21.58 0.87
C SER A 26 -4.36 -20.93 -0.10
N ILE A 27 -3.07 -21.02 0.22
CA ILE A 27 -1.94 -20.83 -0.68
C ILE A 27 -1.29 -22.20 -0.88
N ASN A 28 -1.03 -22.58 -2.13
CA ASN A 28 -0.25 -23.78 -2.46
C ASN A 28 0.98 -23.35 -3.25
N ASP A 29 2.17 -23.61 -2.70
CA ASP A 29 3.45 -23.40 -3.39
C ASP A 29 3.75 -24.59 -4.29
N ALA A 30 3.44 -24.44 -5.58
CA ALA A 30 3.56 -25.51 -6.58
C ALA A 30 4.99 -25.68 -7.11
N ARG A 31 5.99 -25.00 -6.54
CA ARG A 31 7.40 -25.20 -6.88
C ARG A 31 7.89 -26.57 -6.42
N THR A 32 8.75 -27.20 -7.21
CA THR A 32 9.39 -28.48 -6.84
C THR A 32 10.60 -28.25 -5.94
N GLY A 33 10.92 -29.19 -5.05
CA GLY A 33 12.15 -29.17 -4.25
C GLY A 33 12.17 -28.15 -3.11
N ARG A 34 10.99 -27.70 -2.65
CA ARG A 34 10.86 -26.84 -1.48
C ARG A 34 11.14 -27.60 -0.20
N THR A 35 11.72 -26.92 0.78
CA THR A 35 11.92 -27.42 2.14
C THR A 35 10.79 -26.93 3.03
N ALA A 36 10.63 -27.52 4.21
CA ALA A 36 9.63 -27.06 5.18
C ALA A 36 9.80 -25.56 5.53
N GLN A 37 11.03 -25.05 5.51
CA GLN A 37 11.32 -23.67 5.88
C GLN A 37 10.86 -22.67 4.82
N ASN A 38 10.96 -23.03 3.54
CA ASN A 38 10.78 -22.09 2.44
C ASN A 38 9.54 -22.39 1.57
N ASP A 39 8.82 -23.46 1.84
CA ASP A 39 7.49 -23.74 1.28
C ASP A 39 6.46 -22.70 1.77
N GLN A 40 5.78 -22.04 0.84
CA GLN A 40 4.76 -21.02 1.13
C GLN A 40 3.34 -21.58 1.29
N THR A 41 3.16 -22.90 1.25
CA THR A 41 1.86 -23.56 1.39
C THR A 41 1.24 -23.25 2.76
N GLN A 42 0.01 -22.73 2.72
CA GLN A 42 -0.76 -22.33 3.89
C GLN A 42 -2.26 -22.60 3.69
N GLY A 43 -2.96 -22.91 4.78
CA GLY A 43 -4.42 -23.02 4.85
C GLY A 43 -4.99 -22.05 5.89
N PHE A 44 -6.18 -21.53 5.63
CA PHE A 44 -6.80 -20.50 6.48
C PHE A 44 -8.26 -20.81 6.79
N VAL A 45 -8.68 -20.52 8.02
CA VAL A 45 -10.07 -20.61 8.47
C VAL A 45 -10.48 -19.28 9.07
N TYR A 46 -11.71 -18.86 8.79
CA TYR A 46 -12.26 -17.57 9.21
C TYR A 46 -13.53 -17.76 10.04
N ASP A 47 -13.85 -16.77 10.88
CA ASP A 47 -15.15 -16.69 11.55
C ASP A 47 -16.21 -16.04 10.64
N ALA A 48 -17.44 -15.91 11.16
CA ALA A 48 -18.56 -15.31 10.43
C ALA A 48 -18.41 -13.79 10.17
N LEU A 49 -17.45 -13.12 10.83
CA LEU A 49 -17.08 -11.73 10.58
C LEU A 49 -15.86 -11.63 9.64
N TYR A 50 -15.41 -12.76 9.10
CA TYR A 50 -14.25 -12.92 8.24
C TYR A 50 -12.91 -12.63 8.91
N ARG A 51 -12.83 -12.74 10.24
CA ARG A 51 -11.56 -12.62 10.98
C ARG A 51 -10.85 -13.97 10.96
N LEU A 52 -9.52 -13.96 10.85
CA LEU A 52 -8.70 -15.16 10.73
C LEU A 52 -8.73 -15.97 12.04
N LEU A 53 -9.35 -17.14 12.05
CA LEU A 53 -9.38 -18.03 13.22
C LEU A 53 -8.20 -18.99 13.29
N ARG A 54 -7.69 -19.41 12.12
CA ARG A 54 -6.61 -20.40 12.07
C ARG A 54 -5.77 -20.23 10.81
N ALA A 55 -4.48 -20.43 10.96
CA ALA A 55 -3.55 -20.60 9.86
C ALA A 55 -2.71 -21.85 10.05
N ASP A 56 -2.73 -22.75 9.07
CA ASP A 56 -1.90 -23.95 9.02
C ASP A 56 -0.82 -23.77 7.95
N GLY A 57 0.39 -24.24 8.21
CA GLY A 57 1.48 -24.27 7.24
C GLY A 57 2.57 -25.23 7.68
N THR A 58 3.73 -25.18 7.01
CA THR A 58 4.90 -25.99 7.41
C THR A 58 5.44 -25.64 8.80
N TYR A 59 5.05 -24.49 9.33
CA TYR A 59 5.33 -24.02 10.69
C TYR A 59 4.35 -24.59 11.74
N GLY A 60 3.44 -25.48 11.35
CA GLY A 60 2.37 -26.00 12.18
C GLY A 60 1.11 -25.15 12.09
N ALA A 61 0.31 -25.18 13.16
CA ALA A 61 -0.95 -24.46 13.25
C ALA A 61 -0.85 -23.30 14.24
N ILE A 62 -1.45 -22.17 13.88
CA ILE A 62 -1.68 -21.02 14.76
C ILE A 62 -3.18 -20.81 14.85
N ASP A 63 -3.72 -20.90 16.06
CA ASP A 63 -5.11 -20.59 16.35
C ASP A 63 -5.21 -19.18 16.96
N TYR A 64 -6.18 -18.41 16.47
CA TYR A 64 -6.45 -17.03 16.85
C TYR A 64 -7.83 -16.93 17.49
N GLY A 65 -7.92 -16.14 18.56
CA GLY A 65 -9.17 -15.90 19.28
C GLY A 65 -9.44 -14.41 19.42
N TYR A 66 -10.71 -14.02 19.30
CA TYR A 66 -11.13 -12.62 19.37
C TYR A 66 -12.23 -12.41 20.41
N ASP A 67 -12.21 -11.27 21.09
CA ASP A 67 -13.33 -10.85 21.93
C ASP A 67 -14.46 -10.19 21.11
N SER A 68 -15.52 -9.78 21.81
CA SER A 68 -16.71 -9.17 21.21
C SER A 68 -16.46 -7.77 20.61
N ILE A 69 -15.35 -7.12 20.97
CA ILE A 69 -14.96 -5.80 20.44
C ILE A 69 -13.79 -5.91 19.44
N GLY A 70 -13.43 -7.14 19.04
CA GLY A 70 -12.49 -7.42 17.97
C GLY A 70 -11.02 -7.40 18.37
N ASN A 71 -10.68 -7.41 19.66
CA ASN A 71 -9.29 -7.58 20.09
C ASN A 71 -8.84 -9.01 19.86
N LEU A 72 -7.59 -9.20 19.42
CA LEU A 72 -6.96 -10.51 19.33
C LEU A 72 -6.56 -10.97 20.73
N VAL A 73 -7.41 -11.75 21.41
CA VAL A 73 -7.22 -12.18 22.81
C VAL A 73 -6.43 -13.47 22.95
N GLN A 74 -6.21 -14.18 21.85
CA GLN A 74 -5.43 -15.41 21.85
C GLN A 74 -4.69 -15.55 20.53
N LYS A 75 -3.40 -15.88 20.61
CA LYS A 75 -2.62 -16.41 19.49
C LYS A 75 -1.80 -17.56 20.04
N THR A 76 -2.18 -18.78 19.71
CA THR A 76 -1.57 -19.98 20.28
C THR A 76 -1.17 -20.93 19.18
N SER A 77 -0.01 -21.53 19.35
CA SER A 77 0.41 -22.69 18.58
C SER A 77 0.61 -23.85 19.55
N ALA A 78 0.09 -25.03 19.23
CA ALA A 78 0.33 -26.23 20.04
C ALA A 78 1.80 -26.64 19.88
N GLY A 79 2.65 -26.31 20.86
CA GLY A 79 4.03 -26.80 20.88
C GLY A 79 4.12 -28.23 21.36
N SER A 80 4.90 -29.08 20.67
CA SER A 80 5.39 -30.32 21.26
C SER A 80 6.13 -30.00 22.55
N THR A 81 5.85 -30.78 23.59
CA THR A 81 6.44 -30.72 24.93
C THR A 81 7.99 -30.69 24.95
N GLY A 82 8.60 -29.71 25.65
CA GLY A 82 9.79 -29.96 26.50
C GLY A 82 11.10 -29.18 26.27
N SER A 83 11.43 -28.35 27.28
CA SER A 83 12.76 -28.03 27.86
C SER A 83 13.73 -27.07 27.14
N GLY A 84 14.24 -26.09 27.90
CA GLY A 84 14.94 -24.90 27.40
C GLY A 84 16.38 -25.07 26.97
N SER A 85 16.86 -24.06 26.22
CA SER A 85 18.26 -23.61 26.19
C SER A 85 18.35 -22.36 25.31
N THR A 86 19.09 -21.36 25.81
CA THR A 86 19.35 -20.03 25.28
C THR A 86 20.24 -20.04 24.03
N GLY A 87 19.93 -19.22 23.01
CA GLY A 87 20.92 -18.82 22.00
C GLY A 87 20.32 -18.51 20.63
N ALA A 88 20.60 -17.31 20.12
CA ALA A 88 20.26 -16.90 18.77
C ALA A 88 20.93 -17.79 17.70
N GLY A 89 20.17 -18.14 16.65
CA GLY A 89 20.69 -18.64 15.36
C GLY A 89 20.32 -20.08 14.99
N SER A 90 19.36 -20.21 14.04
CA SER A 90 18.94 -21.43 13.31
C SER A 90 18.26 -22.50 14.18
N ILE A 91 17.25 -23.30 13.75
CA ILE A 91 17.30 -24.39 12.76
C ILE A 91 15.85 -24.90 12.52
N GLY A 92 15.60 -25.55 11.38
CA GLY A 92 14.34 -26.18 10.94
C GLY A 92 13.49 -26.92 11.99
N SER A 93 12.16 -26.75 11.84
CA SER A 93 11.11 -27.30 12.70
C SER A 93 11.12 -28.85 12.77
N PRO A 94 10.56 -29.52 13.82
CA PRO A 94 9.68 -29.02 14.89
C PRO A 94 9.99 -29.57 16.32
N ALA A 95 10.40 -28.71 17.25
CA ALA A 95 10.24 -28.87 18.70
C ALA A 95 10.55 -27.50 19.35
N GLY A 96 9.53 -26.68 19.61
CA GLY A 96 9.73 -25.30 20.07
C GLY A 96 8.62 -24.29 19.72
N ALA A 97 7.58 -24.70 18.97
CA ALA A 97 6.49 -23.79 18.56
C ALA A 97 5.75 -23.11 19.74
N ALA A 98 5.89 -23.62 20.98
CA ALA A 98 5.33 -23.00 22.16
C ALA A 98 6.11 -21.77 22.67
N SER A 99 7.40 -21.62 22.35
CA SER A 99 8.27 -20.56 22.88
C SER A 99 8.59 -19.44 21.89
N GLU A 100 8.24 -19.58 20.62
CA GLU A 100 8.46 -18.54 19.61
C GLU A 100 7.31 -17.53 19.61
N PRO A 101 7.55 -16.26 19.97
CA PRO A 101 6.55 -15.19 19.98
C PRO A 101 5.76 -15.08 18.67
N GLN A 102 6.40 -15.36 17.54
CA GLN A 102 5.80 -15.30 16.20
C GLN A 102 4.72 -16.37 16.00
N LEU A 103 4.74 -17.44 16.79
CA LEU A 103 3.79 -18.56 16.74
C LEU A 103 2.83 -18.56 17.93
N ASN A 104 3.31 -18.18 19.11
CA ASN A 104 2.56 -18.27 20.35
C ASN A 104 2.77 -17.02 21.22
N MET A 105 1.69 -16.31 21.47
CA MET A 105 1.62 -15.21 22.43
C MET A 105 0.82 -15.57 23.68
N GLY A 106 0.22 -16.77 23.70
CA GLY A 106 -0.70 -17.20 24.73
C GLY A 106 -1.96 -16.34 24.77
N ALA A 107 -2.48 -16.16 25.98
CA ALA A 107 -3.58 -15.23 26.24
C ALA A 107 -3.05 -13.79 26.22
N MET A 108 -3.79 -12.93 25.53
CA MET A 108 -3.54 -11.49 25.44
C MET A 108 -4.61 -10.74 26.24
N ARG A 109 -4.19 -9.76 27.03
CA ARG A 109 -5.07 -8.96 27.91
C ARG A 109 -5.08 -7.51 27.45
N TYR A 110 -6.21 -6.83 27.61
CA TYR A 110 -6.46 -5.50 27.05
C TYR A 110 -7.13 -4.58 28.08
N GLY A 111 -6.92 -3.27 27.95
CA GLY A 111 -7.66 -2.25 28.70
C GLY A 111 -7.43 -2.22 30.21
N GLU A 112 -6.35 -2.85 30.68
CA GLU A 112 -5.99 -2.86 32.11
C GLU A 112 -5.21 -1.59 32.48
N ASN A 113 -5.11 -1.30 33.78
CA ASN A 113 -4.26 -0.23 34.31
C ASN A 113 -4.49 1.17 33.70
N GLY A 114 -5.73 1.47 33.29
CA GLY A 114 -6.11 2.76 32.71
C GLY A 114 -5.87 2.88 31.19
N ALA A 115 -5.41 1.82 30.53
CA ALA A 115 -5.31 1.77 29.07
C ALA A 115 -6.71 1.67 28.41
N GLY A 116 -6.83 2.12 27.17
CA GLY A 116 -8.08 2.01 26.40
C GLY A 116 -8.47 0.55 26.12
N PRO A 117 -9.76 0.27 25.83
CA PRO A 117 -10.29 -1.10 25.71
C PRO A 117 -9.68 -1.92 24.56
N HIS A 118 -9.02 -1.27 23.61
CA HIS A 118 -8.34 -1.91 22.48
C HIS A 118 -6.80 -1.97 22.61
N ALA A 119 -6.26 -1.38 23.68
CA ALA A 119 -4.83 -1.34 23.95
C ALA A 119 -4.39 -2.63 24.65
N LEU A 120 -3.41 -3.33 24.08
CA LEU A 120 -2.87 -4.59 24.59
C LEU A 120 -2.03 -4.30 25.84
N THR A 121 -2.37 -4.85 27.00
CA THR A 121 -1.64 -4.59 28.26
C THR A 121 -0.73 -5.72 28.71
N SER A 122 -0.95 -6.95 28.20
CA SER A 122 -0.07 -8.09 28.45
C SER A 122 -0.21 -9.17 27.38
N ALA A 123 0.92 -9.71 26.94
CA ALA A 123 1.04 -10.89 26.08
C ALA A 123 2.38 -11.59 26.38
N ASN A 124 2.46 -12.91 26.26
CA ASN A 124 3.71 -13.66 26.43
C ASN A 124 4.53 -13.33 27.71
N GLY A 125 3.86 -12.98 28.81
CA GLY A 125 4.51 -12.65 30.09
C GLY A 125 5.17 -11.26 30.19
N GLU A 126 5.10 -10.44 29.13
CA GLU A 126 5.54 -9.05 29.15
C GLU A 126 4.37 -8.11 29.57
N SER A 127 4.70 -6.85 29.88
CA SER A 127 3.71 -5.79 30.13
C SER A 127 3.84 -4.67 29.10
N TRP A 128 2.70 -4.06 28.78
CA TRP A 128 2.58 -2.98 27.80
C TRP A 128 1.95 -1.78 28.48
N HIS A 129 2.57 -0.62 28.30
CA HIS A 129 2.15 0.63 28.92
C HIS A 129 2.00 1.72 27.88
N TYR A 130 0.96 2.54 28.00
CA TYR A 130 0.60 3.56 27.03
C TYR A 130 0.62 4.95 27.65
N ASP A 131 0.78 5.97 26.82
CA ASP A 131 0.47 7.34 27.20
C ASP A 131 -1.05 7.60 27.17
N ALA A 132 -1.45 8.81 27.56
CA ALA A 132 -2.85 9.23 27.57
C ALA A 132 -3.48 9.36 26.17
N ASN A 133 -2.66 9.46 25.12
CA ASN A 133 -3.11 9.49 23.73
C ASN A 133 -3.24 8.07 23.14
N GLY A 134 -2.87 7.03 23.90
CA GLY A 134 -2.92 5.64 23.45
C GLY A 134 -1.70 5.21 22.63
N ASN A 135 -0.57 5.90 22.73
CA ASN A 135 0.69 5.45 22.12
C ASN A 135 1.44 4.52 23.07
N LEU A 136 1.94 3.38 22.57
CA LEU A 136 2.74 2.44 23.35
C LEU A 136 4.03 3.11 23.80
N ARG A 137 4.24 3.27 25.12
CA ARG A 137 5.47 3.84 25.70
C ARG A 137 6.48 2.80 26.13
N GLN A 138 6.02 1.62 26.52
CA GLN A 138 6.88 0.56 27.00
C GLN A 138 6.28 -0.81 26.70
N LYS A 139 7.11 -1.73 26.20
CA LYS A 139 6.83 -3.17 26.07
C LYS A 139 7.96 -3.92 26.74
N GLY A 140 7.68 -4.63 27.84
CA GLY A 140 8.73 -5.25 28.65
C GLY A 140 9.78 -4.21 29.08
N GLN A 141 11.02 -4.36 28.61
CA GLN A 141 12.08 -3.38 28.85
C GLN A 141 12.23 -2.34 27.72
N THR A 142 11.68 -2.61 26.55
CA THR A 142 11.78 -1.72 25.38
C THR A 142 10.98 -0.44 25.61
N GLN A 143 11.61 0.71 25.42
CA GLN A 143 11.03 2.04 25.56
C GLN A 143 10.72 2.65 24.19
N TYR A 144 9.63 3.40 24.12
CA TYR A 144 9.13 4.03 22.90
C TYR A 144 8.90 5.53 23.17
N GLY A 145 9.57 6.37 22.39
CA GLY A 145 9.46 7.82 22.44
C GLY A 145 8.47 8.33 21.42
N TRP A 146 7.70 9.36 21.77
CA TRP A 146 6.68 9.95 20.90
C TRP A 146 6.76 11.47 20.95
N ASP A 147 6.46 12.13 19.84
CA ASP A 147 6.31 13.58 19.81
C ASP A 147 4.86 14.03 20.06
N ALA A 148 4.66 15.35 20.07
CA ALA A 148 3.35 15.96 20.30
C ALA A 148 2.33 15.71 19.17
N ARG A 149 2.77 15.17 18.02
CA ARG A 149 1.92 14.80 16.88
C ARG A 149 1.59 13.30 16.88
N ASN A 150 1.89 12.58 17.96
CA ASN A 150 1.74 11.13 18.08
C ASN A 150 2.59 10.36 17.04
N GLN A 151 3.76 10.88 16.69
CA GLN A 151 4.71 10.18 15.82
C GLN A 151 5.83 9.54 16.66
N LEU A 152 6.17 8.28 16.33
CA LEU A 152 7.20 7.53 17.06
C LEU A 152 8.58 8.13 16.80
N THR A 153 9.23 8.67 17.82
CA THR A 153 10.55 9.32 17.69
C THR A 153 11.70 8.40 18.08
N SER A 154 11.46 7.37 18.89
CA SER A 154 12.51 6.40 19.26
C SER A 154 11.97 5.03 19.67
N VAL A 155 12.78 4.00 19.44
CA VAL A 155 12.65 2.66 20.05
C VAL A 155 14.00 2.29 20.66
N ASP A 156 14.01 1.97 21.96
CA ASP A 156 15.21 1.61 22.70
C ASP A 156 14.98 0.29 23.45
N ASP A 157 15.65 -0.78 23.04
CA ASP A 157 15.60 -2.09 23.72
C ASP A 157 16.78 -2.33 24.68
N GLY A 158 17.63 -1.32 24.89
CA GLY A 158 18.86 -1.37 25.68
C GLY A 158 20.09 -1.85 24.90
N ASN A 159 19.92 -2.56 23.78
CA ASN A 159 21.00 -2.99 22.89
C ASN A 159 21.02 -2.18 21.59
N LEU A 160 19.85 -1.78 21.12
CA LEU A 160 19.60 -1.03 19.91
C LEU A 160 18.72 0.18 20.21
N LEU A 161 19.19 1.36 19.79
CA LEU A 161 18.43 2.60 19.79
C LEU A 161 18.16 3.02 18.34
N SER A 162 16.89 2.96 17.93
CA SER A 162 16.42 3.54 16.67
C SER A 162 15.76 4.89 16.95
N THR A 163 16.08 5.92 16.17
CA THR A 163 15.46 7.25 16.27
C THR A 163 15.00 7.73 14.91
N PHE A 164 13.90 8.49 14.89
CA PHE A 164 13.20 8.87 13.68
C PHE A 164 12.93 10.38 13.62
N VAL A 165 12.94 10.94 12.41
CA VAL A 165 12.54 12.33 12.14
C VAL A 165 11.54 12.34 11.00
N TYR A 166 10.54 13.19 11.14
CA TYR A 166 9.44 13.35 10.18
C TYR A 166 9.47 14.76 9.59
N ASP A 167 8.93 14.91 8.38
CA ASP A 167 8.66 16.22 7.78
C ASP A 167 7.35 16.83 8.29
N ALA A 168 6.95 17.96 7.71
CA ALA A 168 5.77 18.69 8.15
C ALA A 168 4.47 17.92 7.87
N GLU A 169 4.47 17.09 6.83
CA GLU A 169 3.40 16.21 6.35
C GLU A 169 3.36 14.85 7.08
N GLY A 170 4.33 14.60 7.97
CA GLY A 170 4.37 13.43 8.82
C GLY A 170 5.06 12.21 8.22
N GLN A 171 5.72 12.36 7.07
CA GLN A 171 6.49 11.29 6.44
C GLN A 171 7.86 11.16 7.08
N ARG A 172 8.31 9.93 7.29
CA ARG A 172 9.63 9.66 7.88
C ARG A 172 10.72 10.06 6.88
N VAL A 173 11.53 11.06 7.23
CA VAL A 173 12.63 11.56 6.40
C VAL A 173 14.00 11.07 6.85
N LYS A 174 14.09 10.54 8.07
CA LYS A 174 15.36 10.02 8.60
C LYS A 174 15.15 8.95 9.65
N GLN A 175 16.03 7.95 9.62
CA GLN A 175 16.25 7.01 10.69
C GLN A 175 17.73 7.00 11.09
N ARG A 176 18.01 6.94 12.38
CA ARG A 176 19.33 6.59 12.91
C ARG A 176 19.23 5.37 13.79
N VAL A 177 20.11 4.41 13.58
CA VAL A 177 20.18 3.19 14.38
C VAL A 177 21.55 3.11 15.03
N GLN A 178 21.55 3.05 16.35
CA GLN A 178 22.74 2.81 17.15
C GLN A 178 22.66 1.40 17.74
N ALA A 179 23.65 0.56 17.43
CA ALA A 179 23.81 -0.77 18.02
C ALA A 179 25.22 -0.86 18.60
N GLY A 180 25.32 -0.75 19.93
CA GLY A 180 26.61 -0.53 20.61
C GLY A 180 27.31 0.75 20.09
N ALA A 181 28.51 0.59 19.51
CA ALA A 181 29.28 1.69 18.91
C ALA A 181 28.95 1.95 17.43
N ALA A 182 28.26 1.03 16.75
CA ALA A 182 27.90 1.19 15.35
C ALA A 182 26.73 2.17 15.21
N LEU A 183 26.87 3.16 14.34
CA LEU A 183 25.83 4.13 14.02
C LEU A 183 25.56 4.12 12.52
N THR A 184 24.34 3.77 12.13
CA THR A 184 23.87 3.87 10.75
C THR A 184 22.84 4.96 10.61
N THR A 185 22.74 5.54 9.42
CA THR A 185 21.74 6.56 9.10
C THR A 185 21.12 6.23 7.75
N THR A 186 19.80 6.23 7.72
CA THR A 186 18.99 6.22 6.51
C THR A 186 18.35 7.58 6.33
N LEU A 187 18.41 8.14 5.12
CA LEU A 187 17.69 9.35 4.72
C LEU A 187 16.67 8.97 3.65
N TYR A 188 15.42 9.34 3.85
CA TYR A 188 14.33 9.04 2.91
C TYR A 188 14.03 10.30 2.11
N ALA A 189 14.26 10.26 0.79
CA ALA A 189 13.99 11.35 -0.14
C ALA A 189 12.64 11.11 -0.86
N GLY A 190 11.63 10.75 -0.07
CA GLY A 190 10.32 10.28 -0.53
C GLY A 190 10.35 8.83 -1.03
N GLN A 191 9.23 8.39 -1.63
CA GLN A 191 9.03 6.97 -2.01
C GLN A 191 10.02 6.43 -3.06
N TYR A 192 10.65 7.29 -3.86
CA TYR A 192 11.44 6.88 -5.03
C TYR A 192 12.94 6.78 -4.76
N ALA A 193 13.43 7.31 -3.65
CA ALA A 193 14.85 7.31 -3.38
C ALA A 193 15.17 7.42 -1.89
N GLU A 194 16.23 6.74 -1.49
CA GLU A 194 16.76 6.81 -0.13
C GLU A 194 18.28 6.67 -0.13
N ILE A 195 18.90 7.09 0.96
CA ILE A 195 20.33 6.93 1.21
C ILE A 195 20.49 6.04 2.44
N ARG A 196 21.01 4.84 2.28
CA ARG A 196 21.36 3.94 3.39
C ARG A 196 22.87 3.87 3.52
N GLY A 197 23.43 4.42 4.60
CA GLY A 197 24.87 4.52 4.72
C GLY A 197 25.47 5.31 3.56
N ASN A 198 26.36 4.69 2.78
CA ASN A 198 26.96 5.31 1.60
C ASN A 198 26.31 4.85 0.29
N ASP A 199 25.13 4.24 0.32
CA ASP A 199 24.44 3.81 -0.89
C ASP A 199 23.24 4.70 -1.17
N LEU A 200 23.15 5.22 -2.39
CA LEU A 200 21.96 5.86 -2.95
C LEU A 200 21.14 4.81 -3.68
N ILE A 201 19.91 4.61 -3.22
CA ILE A 201 19.00 3.62 -3.76
C ILE A 201 17.86 4.35 -4.47
N PHE A 202 17.59 3.99 -5.71
CA PHE A 202 16.43 4.45 -6.47
C PHE A 202 15.43 3.31 -6.62
N TYR A 203 14.16 3.58 -6.35
CA TYR A 203 13.08 2.62 -6.52
C TYR A 203 12.32 2.87 -7.82
N VAL A 204 11.94 1.77 -8.46
CA VAL A 204 11.02 1.75 -9.59
C VAL A 204 9.72 1.10 -9.13
N PHE A 205 8.62 1.77 -9.39
CA PHE A 205 7.28 1.28 -9.08
C PHE A 205 6.52 1.00 -10.37
N ASP A 206 5.78 -0.10 -10.36
CA ASP A 206 4.64 -0.29 -11.25
C ASP A 206 3.38 -0.05 -10.43
N GLU A 207 2.66 0.99 -10.80
CA GLU A 207 1.58 1.55 -9.99
C GLU A 207 1.95 1.90 -8.54
N GLN A 208 1.61 1.05 -7.58
CA GLN A 208 1.96 1.16 -6.15
C GLN A 208 2.92 0.06 -5.71
N SER A 209 3.18 -0.94 -6.56
CA SER A 209 4.06 -2.04 -6.25
C SER A 209 5.50 -1.67 -6.57
N ARG A 210 6.39 -1.79 -5.58
CA ARG A 210 7.83 -1.69 -5.83
C ARG A 210 8.24 -2.89 -6.68
N VAL A 211 8.78 -2.63 -7.87
CA VAL A 211 9.17 -3.68 -8.83
C VAL A 211 10.67 -3.80 -9.02
N ALA A 212 11.43 -2.73 -8.75
CA ALA A 212 12.88 -2.78 -8.83
C ALA A 212 13.55 -1.74 -7.95
N GLU A 213 14.84 -1.92 -7.73
CA GLU A 213 15.75 -0.92 -7.20
C GLU A 213 17.05 -0.84 -8.00
N VAL A 214 17.68 0.33 -7.95
CA VAL A 214 19.02 0.57 -8.45
C VAL A 214 19.86 1.15 -7.33
N VAL A 215 20.86 0.39 -6.89
CA VAL A 215 21.79 0.76 -5.81
C VAL A 215 23.06 1.35 -6.43
N LYS A 216 23.49 2.51 -5.92
CA LYS A 216 24.72 3.18 -6.37
C LYS A 216 25.54 3.62 -5.17
N PRO A 217 26.87 3.41 -5.17
CA PRO A 217 27.74 4.05 -4.21
C PRO A 217 27.60 5.57 -4.30
N LEU A 218 27.29 6.20 -3.19
CA LEU A 218 27.18 7.64 -3.01
C LEU A 218 28.46 8.16 -2.35
N ASP A 219 29.28 8.83 -3.15
CA ASP A 219 30.35 9.67 -2.61
C ASP A 219 29.74 10.97 -2.08
N ARG A 220 29.65 11.08 -0.75
CA ARG A 220 29.09 12.27 -0.08
C ARG A 220 29.89 13.54 -0.34
N THR A 221 31.13 13.46 -0.80
CA THR A 221 31.90 14.65 -1.23
C THR A 221 31.28 15.31 -2.46
N GLN A 222 30.53 14.58 -3.29
CA GLN A 222 29.82 15.12 -4.46
C GLN A 222 28.57 15.92 -4.07
N LEU A 223 27.93 15.63 -2.93
CA LEU A 223 26.79 16.42 -2.43
C LEU A 223 27.20 17.84 -2.00
N LEU A 224 28.47 18.02 -1.60
CA LEU A 224 29.03 19.31 -1.18
C LEU A 224 29.45 20.20 -2.35
N GLN A 225 29.53 19.68 -3.58
CA GLN A 225 29.91 20.46 -4.77
C GLN A 225 28.75 21.28 -5.35
N GLY A 226 27.54 21.15 -4.80
CA GLY A 226 26.35 21.83 -5.29
C GLY A 226 25.93 21.37 -6.69
N PHE A 227 24.88 22.00 -7.22
CA PHE A 227 24.48 21.83 -8.62
C PHE A 227 25.44 22.61 -9.52
N SER A 228 26.66 22.11 -9.73
CA SER A 228 27.55 22.67 -10.75
C SER A 228 27.00 22.41 -12.16
N ASP A 229 27.20 23.34 -13.10
CA ASP A 229 26.83 23.18 -14.52
C ASP A 229 27.57 22.03 -15.22
N THR A 230 28.60 21.46 -14.58
CA THR A 230 29.14 20.17 -14.99
C THR A 230 28.19 19.07 -14.56
N THR A 231 27.52 18.42 -15.52
CA THR A 231 26.80 17.15 -15.31
C THR A 231 27.65 16.28 -14.40
N PRO A 232 27.20 15.98 -13.16
CA PRO A 232 27.90 15.01 -12.33
C PRO A 232 28.03 13.74 -13.17
N SER A 233 29.26 13.25 -13.37
CA SER A 233 29.47 11.97 -14.04
C SER A 233 28.81 10.92 -13.15
N VAL A 234 27.56 10.57 -13.44
CA VAL A 234 26.88 9.43 -12.80
C VAL A 234 27.78 8.23 -13.08
N PRO A 235 28.37 7.58 -12.06
CA PRO A 235 29.19 6.40 -12.28
C PRO A 235 28.39 5.36 -13.08
N ALA A 236 29.03 4.77 -14.08
CA ALA A 236 28.40 3.78 -14.95
C ALA A 236 27.96 2.55 -14.12
N ASN A 237 26.68 2.18 -14.27
CA ASN A 237 26.00 0.97 -13.80
C ASN A 237 25.88 0.81 -12.27
N GLY A 238 24.72 1.19 -11.71
CA GLY A 238 24.29 0.74 -10.39
C GLY A 238 23.87 -0.73 -10.41
N GLU A 239 24.00 -1.40 -9.26
CA GLU A 239 23.46 -2.76 -9.06
C GLU A 239 21.93 -2.70 -9.14
N ARG A 240 21.33 -3.61 -9.88
CA ARG A 240 19.88 -3.66 -10.06
C ARG A 240 19.33 -4.86 -9.33
N HIS A 241 18.26 -4.64 -8.57
CA HIS A 241 17.46 -5.72 -8.05
C HIS A 241 16.01 -5.62 -8.51
N TRP A 242 15.34 -6.76 -8.63
CA TRP A 242 13.93 -6.88 -8.98
C TRP A 242 13.15 -7.50 -7.82
N TYR A 243 12.06 -6.87 -7.45
CA TYR A 243 11.17 -7.35 -6.42
C TYR A 243 10.14 -8.29 -7.03
N VAL A 244 9.99 -9.48 -6.44
CA VAL A 244 8.92 -10.42 -6.77
C VAL A 244 7.96 -10.45 -5.59
N ALA A 245 6.75 -9.95 -5.81
CA ALA A 245 5.74 -9.84 -4.77
C ALA A 245 4.98 -11.15 -4.50
N ASP A 246 4.35 -11.25 -3.34
CA ASP A 246 3.25 -12.18 -3.04
C ASP A 246 1.88 -11.58 -3.43
N ASN A 247 0.77 -12.24 -3.03
CA ASN A 247 -0.58 -11.74 -3.31
C ASN A 247 -0.95 -10.44 -2.61
N LEU A 248 -0.22 -10.03 -1.57
CA LEU A 248 -0.47 -8.80 -0.81
C LEU A 248 0.47 -7.66 -1.25
N GLY A 249 1.29 -7.87 -2.28
CA GLY A 249 2.30 -6.91 -2.70
C GLY A 249 3.56 -6.91 -1.84
N GLY A 250 3.68 -7.84 -0.88
CA GLY A 250 4.86 -8.01 -0.04
C GLY A 250 5.98 -8.75 -0.76
N THR A 251 7.24 -8.48 -0.42
CA THR A 251 8.40 -9.06 -1.12
C THR A 251 8.57 -10.54 -0.79
N SER A 252 8.39 -11.43 -1.77
CA SER A 252 8.73 -12.86 -1.65
C SER A 252 10.16 -13.16 -2.10
N LEU A 253 10.61 -12.56 -3.20
CA LEU A 253 11.97 -12.74 -3.72
C LEU A 253 12.57 -11.39 -4.09
N LEU A 254 13.90 -11.30 -3.95
CA LEU A 254 14.72 -10.26 -4.56
C LEU A 254 15.62 -10.94 -5.58
N LEU A 255 15.61 -10.46 -6.83
CA LEU A 255 16.43 -10.97 -7.91
C LEU A 255 17.53 -9.98 -8.27
N ASP A 256 18.70 -10.44 -8.70
CA ASP A 256 19.74 -9.57 -9.28
C ASP A 256 19.41 -9.11 -10.71
N GLY A 257 20.32 -8.32 -11.30
CA GLY A 257 20.20 -7.83 -12.67
C GLY A 257 20.18 -8.90 -13.77
N GLN A 258 20.49 -10.16 -13.44
CA GLN A 258 20.39 -11.33 -14.33
C GLN A 258 19.14 -12.19 -14.05
N GLY A 259 18.32 -11.80 -13.08
CA GLY A 259 17.14 -12.55 -12.65
C GLY A 259 17.46 -13.76 -11.76
N THR A 260 18.63 -13.80 -11.14
CA THR A 260 19.00 -14.81 -10.13
C THR A 260 18.41 -14.42 -8.78
N VAL A 261 17.85 -15.38 -8.04
CA VAL A 261 17.36 -15.12 -6.68
C VAL A 261 18.54 -14.81 -5.76
N VAL A 262 18.57 -13.61 -5.17
CA VAL A 262 19.57 -13.20 -4.18
C VAL A 262 19.03 -13.23 -2.75
N SER A 263 17.72 -13.06 -2.59
CA SER A 263 17.03 -13.22 -1.31
C SER A 263 15.64 -13.83 -1.50
N GLU A 264 15.22 -14.64 -0.53
CA GLU A 264 13.85 -15.16 -0.40
C GLU A 264 13.33 -14.87 1.00
N VAL A 265 12.10 -14.38 1.10
CA VAL A 265 11.43 -14.05 2.35
C VAL A 265 10.02 -14.64 2.33
N ALA A 266 9.57 -15.14 3.48
CA ALA A 266 8.20 -15.58 3.68
C ALA A 266 7.66 -15.10 5.03
N TYR A 267 6.36 -14.88 5.10
CA TYR A 267 5.69 -14.28 6.25
C TYR A 267 4.73 -15.28 6.92
N TYR A 268 4.51 -15.08 8.22
CA TYR A 268 3.29 -15.51 8.90
C TYR A 268 2.12 -14.61 8.47
N PRO A 269 0.86 -15.00 8.73
CA PRO A 269 -0.31 -14.26 8.25
C PRO A 269 -0.32 -12.77 8.63
N PHE A 270 0.10 -12.44 9.86
CA PHE A 270 0.20 -11.06 10.35
C PHE A 270 1.58 -10.41 10.07
N GLY A 271 2.31 -10.88 9.07
CA GLY A 271 3.49 -10.21 8.56
C GLY A 271 4.81 -10.47 9.29
N ALA A 272 4.80 -11.22 10.40
CA ALA A 272 6.06 -11.61 11.05
C ALA A 272 6.89 -12.47 10.08
N THR A 273 8.19 -12.17 9.94
CA THR A 273 9.06 -12.94 9.04
C THR A 273 9.16 -14.38 9.54
N ARG A 274 8.71 -15.33 8.72
CA ARG A 274 8.76 -16.77 8.97
C ARG A 274 10.07 -17.39 8.47
N TYR A 275 10.51 -16.94 7.30
CA TYR A 275 11.74 -17.40 6.65
C TYR A 275 12.40 -16.23 5.94
N ALA A 276 13.73 -16.19 5.98
CA ALA A 276 14.52 -15.21 5.26
C ALA A 276 15.90 -15.79 4.93
N GLU A 277 16.15 -16.01 3.65
CA GLU A 277 17.48 -16.25 3.10
C GLU A 277 18.03 -14.91 2.60
N ASN A 278 19.19 -14.49 3.11
CA ASN A 278 19.79 -13.17 2.84
C ASN A 278 18.85 -11.97 3.08
N GLY A 279 17.88 -12.10 4.00
CA GLY A 279 16.84 -11.08 4.19
C GLY A 279 17.34 -9.69 4.55
N GLY A 280 18.58 -9.54 5.03
CA GLY A 280 19.20 -8.23 5.25
C GLY A 280 19.22 -7.33 4.01
N GLN A 281 19.11 -7.91 2.81
CA GLN A 281 19.00 -7.19 1.53
C GLN A 281 17.57 -6.69 1.24
N VAL A 282 16.55 -7.21 1.94
CA VAL A 282 15.14 -6.85 1.71
C VAL A 282 14.66 -5.93 2.84
N HIS A 283 14.70 -4.62 2.58
CA HIS A 283 14.22 -3.61 3.53
C HIS A 283 12.69 -3.52 3.55
N TYR A 284 12.08 -3.62 2.37
CA TYR A 284 10.64 -3.54 2.22
C TYR A 284 10.04 -4.92 2.05
N ARG A 285 9.20 -5.31 3.01
CA ARG A 285 8.83 -6.69 3.28
C ARG A 285 7.33 -6.88 3.14
N PHE A 286 6.66 -7.22 4.24
CA PHE A 286 5.24 -7.51 4.28
C PHE A 286 4.45 -6.30 3.76
N THR A 287 3.54 -6.58 2.82
CA THR A 287 2.70 -5.58 2.12
C THR A 287 3.46 -4.39 1.52
N GLY A 288 4.74 -4.54 1.20
CA GLY A 288 5.57 -3.50 0.58
C GLY A 288 6.12 -2.44 1.55
N HIS A 289 5.81 -2.56 2.85
CA HIS A 289 6.25 -1.63 3.89
C HIS A 289 7.65 -1.95 4.39
N GLU A 290 8.35 -0.92 4.89
CA GLU A 290 9.69 -1.10 5.45
C GLU A 290 9.60 -1.79 6.81
N GLN A 291 10.32 -2.90 6.98
CA GLN A 291 10.62 -3.41 8.31
C GLN A 291 11.95 -2.83 8.78
N ASP A 292 11.91 -1.98 9.79
CA ASP A 292 13.10 -1.28 10.24
C ASP A 292 13.89 -2.07 11.31
N ALA A 293 15.04 -1.52 11.73
CA ALA A 293 15.95 -2.21 12.64
C ALA A 293 15.36 -2.52 14.04
N SER A 294 14.28 -1.85 14.45
CA SER A 294 13.55 -2.18 15.67
C SER A 294 12.65 -3.42 15.53
N GLY A 295 12.48 -3.92 14.31
CA GLY A 295 11.59 -5.03 13.97
C GLY A 295 10.15 -4.60 13.68
N LEU A 296 9.80 -3.34 13.92
CA LEU A 296 8.52 -2.75 13.55
C LEU A 296 8.43 -2.52 12.04
N ILE A 297 7.20 -2.50 11.53
CA ILE A 297 6.89 -2.15 10.16
C ILE A 297 6.40 -0.70 10.12
N TYR A 298 7.08 0.16 9.35
CA TYR A 298 6.66 1.53 9.12
C TYR A 298 5.57 1.56 8.04
N ALA A 299 4.33 1.77 8.47
CA ALA A 299 3.15 1.85 7.60
C ALA A 299 2.70 3.31 7.50
N ASN A 300 3.63 4.23 7.21
CA ASN A 300 3.39 5.67 7.06
C ASN A 300 2.82 6.36 8.33
N ALA A 301 1.50 6.40 8.51
CA ALA A 301 0.88 7.08 9.64
C ALA A 301 1.15 6.39 10.99
N ARG A 302 1.38 5.07 10.98
CA ARG A 302 1.57 4.26 12.18
C ARG A 302 2.70 3.25 12.05
N TYR A 303 3.14 2.74 13.20
CA TYR A 303 4.04 1.59 13.29
C TYR A 303 3.26 0.34 13.65
N TYR A 304 3.50 -0.72 12.89
CA TYR A 304 2.88 -2.02 13.04
C TYR A 304 3.84 -3.01 13.70
N GLU A 305 3.34 -3.73 14.72
CA GLU A 305 4.08 -4.81 15.38
C GLU A 305 3.55 -6.15 14.82
N PRO A 306 4.33 -6.85 13.98
CA PRO A 306 3.85 -8.01 13.23
C PRO A 306 3.77 -9.31 14.06
N VAL A 307 4.39 -9.36 15.23
CA VAL A 307 4.39 -10.55 16.12
C VAL A 307 3.05 -10.65 16.85
N THR A 308 2.54 -9.54 17.35
CA THR A 308 1.24 -9.37 18.01
C THR A 308 0.13 -9.10 16.99
N GLY A 309 0.49 -8.63 15.80
CA GLY A 309 -0.44 -8.39 14.70
C GLY A 309 -1.27 -7.11 14.86
N ARG A 310 -0.71 -6.08 15.50
CA ARG A 310 -1.42 -4.85 15.87
C ARG A 310 -0.55 -3.60 15.67
N PHE A 311 -1.19 -2.46 15.47
CA PHE A 311 -0.52 -1.16 15.55
C PHE A 311 -0.14 -0.83 16.99
N ILE A 312 0.90 -0.01 17.17
CA ILE A 312 1.36 0.42 18.50
C ILE A 312 0.83 1.80 18.92
N SER A 313 0.05 2.44 18.06
CA SER A 313 -0.66 3.70 18.31
C SER A 313 -2.08 3.63 17.78
N VAL A 314 -2.92 4.53 18.29
CA VAL A 314 -4.31 4.70 17.87
C VAL A 314 -4.37 5.17 16.42
N ASP A 315 -5.37 4.68 15.67
CA ASP A 315 -5.68 5.14 14.32
C ASP A 315 -6.00 6.65 14.28
N PRO A 316 -5.18 7.48 13.58
CA PRO A 316 -5.48 8.91 13.46
C PRO A 316 -6.77 9.16 12.67
N LEU A 317 -7.16 8.25 11.76
CA LEU A 317 -8.36 8.43 10.95
C LEU A 317 -9.63 8.54 11.78
N PHE A 318 -9.69 7.92 12.95
CA PHE A 318 -10.86 8.04 13.83
C PHE A 318 -10.96 9.38 14.55
N VAL A 319 -9.86 10.11 14.67
CA VAL A 319 -9.87 11.50 15.15
C VAL A 319 -10.46 12.42 14.07
N GLU A 320 -10.12 12.15 12.81
CA GLU A 320 -10.54 12.96 11.66
C GLU A 320 -11.96 12.61 11.19
N GLU A 321 -12.29 11.32 11.20
CA GLU A 321 -13.53 10.75 10.70
C GLU A 321 -14.21 9.81 11.73
N PRO A 322 -14.68 10.34 12.88
CA PRO A 322 -15.22 9.53 13.98
C PRO A 322 -16.46 8.70 13.59
N LEU A 323 -17.13 9.05 12.50
CA LEU A 323 -18.32 8.34 12.02
C LEU A 323 -18.00 7.11 11.16
N LYS A 324 -16.76 6.89 10.70
CA LYS A 324 -16.42 5.74 9.84
C LYS A 324 -16.76 4.39 10.49
N GLY A 325 -16.52 4.25 11.79
CA GLY A 325 -16.85 3.03 12.55
C GLY A 325 -18.35 2.69 12.61
N THR A 326 -19.25 3.62 12.28
CA THR A 326 -20.70 3.35 12.24
C THR A 326 -21.10 2.45 11.07
N LYS A 327 -20.34 2.47 9.98
CA LYS A 327 -20.60 1.66 8.77
C LYS A 327 -19.96 0.27 8.87
N ASN A 328 -18.85 0.17 9.58
CA ASN A 328 -18.19 -1.10 9.88
C ASN A 328 -17.67 -1.08 11.33
N PRO A 329 -18.39 -1.70 12.28
CA PRO A 329 -17.98 -1.73 13.68
C PRO A 329 -16.60 -2.37 13.93
N GLN A 330 -16.08 -3.19 13.00
CA GLN A 330 -14.75 -3.76 13.11
C GLN A 330 -13.63 -2.70 13.02
N LEU A 331 -13.92 -1.54 12.40
CA LEU A 331 -13.01 -0.40 12.36
C LEU A 331 -12.86 0.31 13.72
N LEU A 332 -13.80 0.12 14.66
CA LEU A 332 -13.72 0.75 15.98
C LEU A 332 -12.54 0.22 16.82
N ASN A 333 -11.95 -0.91 16.44
CA ASN A 333 -10.70 -1.36 17.03
C ASN A 333 -9.51 -0.58 16.44
N LEU A 334 -9.16 0.52 17.08
CA LEU A 334 -8.17 1.50 16.60
C LEU A 334 -6.72 0.99 16.53
N TYR A 335 -6.45 -0.24 16.97
CA TYR A 335 -5.13 -0.88 16.89
C TYR A 335 -5.12 -2.12 16.00
N ALA A 336 -6.29 -2.58 15.53
CA ALA A 336 -6.37 -3.78 14.70
C ALA A 336 -5.78 -3.51 13.32
N TYR A 337 -5.05 -4.48 12.79
CA TYR A 337 -4.57 -4.45 11.42
C TYR A 337 -5.52 -5.20 10.50
N ALA A 338 -5.80 -4.64 9.33
CA ALA A 338 -6.48 -5.33 8.24
C ALA A 338 -7.81 -6.00 8.63
N LEU A 339 -8.60 -5.41 9.55
CA LEU A 339 -9.84 -5.99 10.10
C LEU A 339 -9.66 -7.39 10.72
N ASN A 340 -8.45 -7.73 11.20
CA ASN A 340 -8.05 -9.07 11.61
C ASN A 340 -8.12 -10.13 10.48
N ASN A 341 -8.04 -9.70 9.21
CA ASN A 341 -7.95 -10.57 8.03
C ASN A 341 -6.79 -10.11 7.12
N PRO A 342 -5.55 -10.33 7.56
CA PRO A 342 -4.35 -9.81 6.88
C PRO A 342 -4.04 -10.52 5.55
N ASN A 343 -4.71 -11.64 5.25
CA ASN A 343 -4.55 -12.36 3.99
C ASN A 343 -5.44 -11.82 2.87
N ARG A 344 -6.36 -10.91 3.20
CA ARG A 344 -7.31 -10.29 2.27
C ARG A 344 -7.12 -8.78 2.17
N TYR A 345 -6.89 -8.13 3.31
CA TYR A 345 -6.76 -6.68 3.37
C TYR A 345 -5.32 -6.29 3.68
N THR A 346 -4.89 -5.18 3.07
CA THR A 346 -3.66 -4.48 3.42
C THR A 346 -4.02 -3.14 4.06
N ASP A 347 -3.05 -2.45 4.68
CA ASP A 347 -3.23 -1.08 5.18
C ASP A 347 -2.08 -0.23 4.61
N PRO A 348 -2.25 0.37 3.41
CA PRO A 348 -1.16 1.02 2.68
C PRO A 348 -0.68 2.35 3.29
N ASP A 349 -1.52 3.07 4.02
CA ASP A 349 -1.18 4.35 4.64
C ASP A 349 -1.14 4.29 6.18
N GLY A 350 -1.50 3.14 6.75
CA GLY A 350 -1.59 2.93 8.18
C GLY A 350 -2.82 3.58 8.78
N THR A 351 -3.93 3.73 8.04
CA THR A 351 -5.15 4.37 8.53
C THR A 351 -6.44 3.66 8.10
N GLU A 352 -6.48 2.99 6.94
CA GLU A 352 -7.66 2.27 6.50
C GLU A 352 -7.32 0.92 5.84
N PRO A 353 -8.00 -0.17 6.24
CA PRO A 353 -7.81 -1.46 5.59
C PRO A 353 -8.47 -1.49 4.21
N GLU A 354 -7.68 -1.78 3.19
CA GLU A 354 -8.11 -1.87 1.80
C GLU A 354 -8.28 -3.32 1.35
N ALA A 355 -9.41 -3.63 0.72
CA ALA A 355 -9.59 -4.90 0.03
C ALA A 355 -8.86 -4.87 -1.30
N LEU A 356 -8.31 -6.00 -1.74
CA LEU A 356 -7.74 -6.17 -3.08
C LEU A 356 -8.79 -6.13 -4.23
N GLU A 357 -9.94 -5.44 -4.09
CA GLU A 357 -11.07 -5.49 -5.05
C GLU A 357 -11.40 -4.18 -5.78
N LYS A 358 -11.23 -4.23 -7.11
CA LYS A 358 -12.04 -3.71 -8.25
C LYS A 358 -13.03 -2.55 -7.99
N VAL A 359 -12.71 -1.34 -8.47
CA VAL A 359 -13.64 -0.21 -8.49
C VAL A 359 -14.17 0.07 -9.91
N SER A 360 -15.42 0.55 -10.02
CA SER A 360 -16.19 0.69 -11.27
C SER A 360 -16.32 2.15 -11.77
N MET A 361 -16.71 2.35 -13.04
CA MET A 361 -16.94 3.65 -13.69
C MET A 361 -17.87 4.62 -12.93
N LYS A 362 -18.82 4.09 -12.16
CA LYS A 362 -19.73 4.92 -11.34
C LYS A 362 -19.00 5.52 -10.14
N GLY A 363 -17.97 4.85 -9.64
CA GLY A 363 -17.05 5.37 -8.62
C GLY A 363 -16.16 6.51 -9.16
N LEU A 364 -15.77 6.44 -10.44
CA LEU A 364 -14.98 7.51 -11.09
C LEU A 364 -15.73 8.85 -11.14
N GLN A 365 -17.00 8.81 -11.54
CA GLN A 365 -17.81 10.02 -11.65
C GLN A 365 -17.98 10.73 -10.29
N SER A 366 -18.13 9.97 -9.19
CA SER A 366 -18.22 10.53 -7.84
C SER A 366 -16.91 11.14 -7.33
N VAL A 367 -15.76 10.50 -7.61
CA VAL A 367 -14.44 11.00 -7.20
C VAL A 367 -14.07 12.26 -7.98
N ALA A 368 -14.29 12.27 -9.30
CA ALA A 368 -14.04 13.43 -10.16
C ALA A 368 -14.96 14.63 -9.81
N ALA A 369 -16.22 14.37 -9.46
CA ALA A 369 -17.14 15.43 -9.03
C ALA A 369 -16.79 16.02 -7.66
N GLY A 370 -16.28 15.20 -6.72
CA GLY A 370 -15.81 15.67 -5.41
C GLY A 370 -14.58 16.58 -5.51
N PHE A 371 -13.63 16.24 -6.41
CA PHE A 371 -12.42 17.03 -6.65
C PHE A 371 -12.69 18.46 -7.11
N ALA A 372 -13.61 18.65 -8.05
CA ALA A 372 -14.02 19.98 -8.52
C ALA A 372 -14.65 20.84 -7.41
N GLN A 373 -15.14 20.21 -6.34
CA GLN A 373 -15.75 20.86 -5.18
C GLN A 373 -14.73 21.17 -4.07
N THR A 374 -13.74 20.32 -3.84
CA THR A 374 -12.65 20.58 -2.87
C THR A 374 -11.70 21.68 -3.36
N GLN A 375 -11.43 21.75 -4.66
CA GLN A 375 -10.68 22.87 -5.28
C GLN A 375 -11.35 24.24 -5.08
N LYS A 376 -12.67 24.25 -4.87
CA LYS A 376 -13.50 25.46 -4.66
C LYS A 376 -13.49 25.95 -3.20
N GLU A 377 -13.23 25.09 -2.22
CA GLU A 377 -13.24 25.46 -0.79
C GLU A 377 -11.90 26.02 -0.30
N TYR A 378 -10.77 25.57 -0.85
CA TYR A 378 -9.44 25.89 -0.31
C TYR A 378 -8.64 26.97 -1.05
N GLY A 379 -9.14 27.53 -2.16
CA GLY A 379 -8.54 28.70 -2.84
C GLY A 379 -7.05 28.55 -3.19
N TYR A 380 -6.76 28.01 -4.37
CA TYR A 380 -5.39 27.68 -4.79
C TYR A 380 -4.47 28.91 -4.99
N ASP A 381 -3.32 28.90 -4.32
CA ASP A 381 -2.18 29.83 -4.50
C ASP A 381 -1.14 29.19 -5.45
N PRO A 382 -0.96 29.71 -6.67
CA PRO A 382 -0.09 29.12 -7.69
C PRO A 382 1.42 29.19 -7.37
N GLU A 383 1.87 29.97 -6.38
CA GLU A 383 3.30 30.02 -6.04
C GLU A 383 3.76 28.87 -5.13
N LYS A 384 2.85 28.21 -4.40
CA LYS A 384 3.20 27.07 -3.53
C LYS A 384 3.49 25.78 -4.30
N LEU A 385 2.97 25.65 -5.53
CA LEU A 385 3.14 24.46 -6.37
C LEU A 385 4.46 24.39 -7.14
N LEU A 386 5.22 25.49 -7.22
CA LEU A 386 6.59 25.42 -7.77
C LEU A 386 7.54 24.60 -6.88
N ARG A 387 7.12 24.21 -5.66
CA ARG A 387 7.92 23.41 -4.72
C ARG A 387 7.57 21.93 -4.64
N ASN A 388 6.44 21.46 -5.20
CA ASN A 388 6.10 20.03 -5.16
C ASN A 388 5.07 19.64 -6.24
N PRO A 389 5.49 19.04 -7.37
CA PRO A 389 4.58 18.70 -8.46
C PRO A 389 4.12 17.23 -8.33
N ARG A 390 3.21 16.91 -7.41
CA ARG A 390 2.57 15.58 -7.37
C ARG A 390 1.15 15.64 -6.82
N LEU A 391 0.23 14.95 -7.51
CA LEU A 391 -0.99 14.40 -6.93
C LEU A 391 -0.64 13.60 -5.66
N SER A 392 -1.47 13.67 -4.62
CA SER A 392 -1.21 12.89 -3.41
C SER A 392 -1.24 11.38 -3.71
N PRO A 393 -0.51 10.55 -2.95
CA PRO A 393 -0.57 9.08 -3.09
C PRO A 393 -1.99 8.52 -3.04
N GLU A 394 -2.85 9.11 -2.20
CA GLU A 394 -4.27 8.74 -2.02
C GLU A 394 -5.10 9.07 -3.28
N MET A 395 -4.81 10.19 -3.94
CA MET A 395 -5.48 10.58 -5.20
C MET A 395 -5.05 9.71 -6.38
N THR A 396 -3.76 9.36 -6.44
CA THR A 396 -3.22 8.45 -7.45
C THR A 396 -3.81 7.06 -7.29
N TRP A 397 -4.05 6.63 -6.04
CA TRP A 397 -4.69 5.38 -5.69
C TRP A 397 -6.19 5.35 -6.05
N GLN A 398 -6.96 6.38 -5.69
CA GLN A 398 -8.40 6.44 -6.02
C GLN A 398 -8.66 6.42 -7.53
N LEU A 399 -7.84 7.09 -8.33
CA LEU A 399 -7.95 7.07 -9.79
C LEU A 399 -7.50 5.75 -10.43
N LYS A 400 -6.47 5.10 -9.89
CA LYS A 400 -5.99 3.79 -10.37
C LYS A 400 -6.90 2.65 -9.96
N GLY A 401 -7.35 2.61 -8.70
CA GLY A 401 -8.31 1.65 -8.19
C GLY A 401 -9.63 1.70 -8.95
N ALA A 402 -10.12 2.91 -9.26
CA ALA A 402 -11.39 3.14 -9.97
C ALA A 402 -11.44 2.78 -11.46
N MET A 403 -10.29 2.47 -12.07
CA MET A 403 -10.22 2.11 -13.49
C MET A 403 -9.47 0.83 -13.80
N SER A 404 -8.84 0.18 -12.81
CA SER A 404 -8.05 -1.03 -13.04
C SER A 404 -8.91 -2.21 -13.55
N GLU A 405 -10.24 -2.18 -13.35
CA GLU A 405 -11.14 -3.28 -13.67
C GLU A 405 -12.47 -2.84 -14.30
N TYR A 406 -12.46 -2.51 -15.60
CA TYR A 406 -13.70 -2.49 -16.39
C TYR A 406 -14.08 -3.92 -16.84
N HIS A 407 -15.31 -4.36 -16.53
CA HIS A 407 -15.91 -5.59 -17.08
C HIS A 407 -17.20 -5.27 -17.84
N LEU A 408 -17.18 -5.63 -19.13
CA LEU A 408 -18.31 -5.98 -20.00
C LEU A 408 -19.24 -4.86 -20.50
N MET A 409 -19.38 -4.75 -21.83
CA MET A 409 -20.64 -4.36 -22.45
C MET A 409 -21.20 -5.50 -23.31
N ARG A 410 -22.49 -5.76 -23.11
CA ARG A 410 -23.35 -6.58 -23.97
C ARG A 410 -23.46 -5.89 -25.32
N ASN A 411 -23.08 -6.56 -26.40
CA ASN A 411 -23.31 -6.03 -27.74
C ASN A 411 -24.82 -6.02 -28.03
N GLU A 412 -25.44 -4.84 -28.08
CA GLU A 412 -26.89 -4.69 -28.32
C GLU A 412 -27.33 -5.16 -29.72
N ALA A 413 -26.42 -5.22 -30.70
CA ALA A 413 -26.73 -5.71 -32.03
C ALA A 413 -26.65 -7.24 -32.18
N ASN A 414 -26.01 -7.95 -31.22
CA ASN A 414 -25.67 -9.36 -31.41
C ASN A 414 -25.87 -10.25 -30.17
N HIS A 415 -26.22 -9.69 -29.00
CA HIS A 415 -26.34 -10.40 -27.71
C HIS A 415 -25.14 -11.31 -27.36
N ARG A 416 -23.91 -10.91 -27.72
CA ARG A 416 -22.69 -11.61 -27.29
C ARG A 416 -21.91 -10.75 -26.32
N ASP A 417 -21.57 -11.33 -25.17
CA ASP A 417 -20.71 -10.75 -24.16
C ASP A 417 -19.25 -10.80 -24.62
N ARG A 418 -18.56 -9.65 -24.61
CA ARG A 418 -17.11 -9.59 -24.87
C ARG A 418 -16.36 -9.10 -23.64
N TRP A 419 -15.33 -9.85 -23.29
CA TRP A 419 -14.49 -9.65 -22.13
C TRP A 419 -13.23 -8.88 -22.54
N VAL A 420 -13.14 -7.63 -22.12
CA VAL A 420 -11.95 -6.77 -22.26
C VAL A 420 -11.74 -6.00 -20.97
N THR A 421 -10.48 -5.78 -20.60
CA THR A 421 -10.08 -5.03 -19.40
C THR A 421 -9.45 -3.72 -19.82
N ALA A 422 -10.01 -2.59 -19.38
CA ALA A 422 -9.32 -1.31 -19.47
C ALA A 422 -8.44 -1.14 -18.22
N ARG A 423 -7.19 -0.68 -18.38
CA ARG A 423 -6.27 -0.38 -17.27
C ARG A 423 -5.71 1.02 -17.43
N VAL A 424 -5.62 1.75 -16.33
CA VAL A 424 -4.96 3.07 -16.31
C VAL A 424 -3.47 2.89 -16.23
N THR A 425 -2.77 3.35 -17.25
CA THR A 425 -1.31 3.34 -17.29
C THR A 425 -0.69 4.60 -16.70
N ARG A 426 -1.45 5.69 -16.62
CA ARG A 426 -1.01 6.96 -16.03
C ARG A 426 -2.23 7.79 -15.61
N ALA A 427 -2.20 8.35 -14.41
CA ALA A 427 -3.11 9.43 -14.01
C ALA A 427 -2.33 10.75 -14.06
N PHE A 428 -2.97 11.84 -14.48
CA PHE A 428 -2.34 13.14 -14.58
C PHE A 428 -3.31 14.27 -14.19
N ASP A 429 -2.75 15.39 -13.77
CA ASP A 429 -3.47 16.63 -13.50
C ASP A 429 -2.92 17.77 -14.39
N SER A 430 -3.43 18.98 -14.16
CA SER A 430 -3.03 20.19 -14.88
C SER A 430 -1.59 20.65 -14.61
N SER A 431 -0.84 19.99 -13.72
CA SER A 431 0.53 20.35 -13.32
C SER A 431 1.61 19.42 -13.90
N ASP A 432 1.22 18.38 -14.64
CA ASP A 432 2.15 17.42 -15.23
C ASP A 432 2.98 18.07 -16.36
N ARG A 433 4.31 17.85 -16.35
CA ARG A 433 5.25 18.52 -17.28
C ARG A 433 4.99 18.08 -18.72
N GLY A 434 4.19 18.88 -19.42
CA GLY A 434 3.79 18.68 -20.81
C GLY A 434 2.49 19.40 -21.19
N SER A 435 1.61 19.73 -20.22
CA SER A 435 0.40 20.51 -20.49
C SER A 435 0.58 21.97 -20.07
N ILE A 436 1.14 22.79 -20.96
CA ILE A 436 1.06 24.26 -20.78
C ILE A 436 -0.38 24.75 -21.07
N TYR A 437 -1.25 23.91 -21.64
CA TYR A 437 -2.64 24.26 -21.96
C TYR A 437 -3.56 23.02 -21.86
N ASP A 438 -3.98 22.64 -20.65
CA ASP A 438 -5.27 21.96 -20.41
C ASP A 438 -5.46 21.74 -18.91
N MET A 439 -6.53 22.31 -18.34
CA MET A 439 -6.88 22.05 -16.95
C MET A 439 -8.05 21.06 -16.87
N GLY A 440 -7.74 19.85 -16.41
CA GLY A 440 -8.68 18.76 -16.13
C GLY A 440 -7.93 17.56 -15.55
N GLY A 441 -8.56 16.82 -14.64
CA GLY A 441 -8.04 15.52 -14.19
C GLY A 441 -8.24 14.49 -15.29
N GLY A 442 -7.23 13.67 -15.56
CA GLY A 442 -7.28 12.71 -16.65
C GLY A 442 -6.48 11.45 -16.40
N ALA A 443 -6.65 10.49 -17.30
CA ALA A 443 -5.92 9.24 -17.25
C ALA A 443 -5.65 8.69 -18.64
N ASP A 444 -4.48 8.09 -18.82
CA ASP A 444 -4.13 7.31 -19.98
C ASP A 444 -4.53 5.85 -19.72
N VAL A 445 -5.28 5.26 -20.64
CA VAL A 445 -5.91 3.95 -20.53
C VAL A 445 -5.48 3.04 -21.67
N GLN A 446 -5.12 1.80 -21.35
CA GLN A 446 -4.88 0.73 -22.32
C GLN A 446 -5.94 -0.37 -22.20
N ILE A 447 -6.27 -1.03 -23.30
CA ILE A 447 -7.25 -2.11 -23.33
C ILE A 447 -6.54 -3.45 -23.53
N PHE A 448 -6.97 -4.45 -22.76
CA PHE A 448 -6.44 -5.80 -22.76
C PHE A 448 -7.55 -6.80 -23.06
N ASP A 449 -7.21 -7.92 -23.69
CA ASP A 449 -8.14 -9.03 -23.90
C ASP A 449 -8.38 -9.81 -22.60
N LYS A 450 -9.31 -10.78 -22.64
CA LYS A 450 -9.64 -11.65 -21.50
C LYS A 450 -8.47 -12.50 -20.96
N GLN A 451 -7.36 -12.58 -21.69
CA GLN A 451 -6.12 -13.23 -21.25
C GLN A 451 -5.09 -12.22 -20.71
N GLY A 452 -5.43 -10.94 -20.62
CA GLY A 452 -4.54 -9.87 -20.17
C GLY A 452 -3.53 -9.45 -21.23
N ARG A 453 -3.73 -9.78 -22.51
CA ARG A 453 -2.83 -9.35 -23.59
C ARG A 453 -3.26 -7.98 -24.11
N TYR A 454 -2.30 -7.08 -24.28
CA TYR A 454 -2.54 -5.75 -24.84
C TYR A 454 -3.21 -5.84 -26.21
N ILE A 455 -4.27 -5.06 -26.41
CA ILE A 455 -4.94 -4.94 -27.69
C ILE A 455 -4.44 -3.66 -28.35
N ASP A 456 -3.65 -3.80 -29.41
CA ASP A 456 -3.20 -2.66 -30.21
C ASP A 456 -4.39 -1.93 -30.84
N PRO A 457 -4.61 -0.64 -30.58
CA PRO A 457 -5.72 0.15 -31.16
C PRO A 457 -5.68 0.24 -32.69
N GLN A 458 -4.52 0.03 -33.33
CA GLN A 458 -4.41 -0.01 -34.80
C GLN A 458 -4.86 -1.35 -35.38
N SER A 459 -4.93 -2.40 -34.56
CA SER A 459 -5.45 -3.71 -34.99
C SER A 459 -6.95 -3.66 -35.25
N LYS A 460 -7.47 -4.55 -36.10
CA LYS A 460 -8.92 -4.67 -36.37
C LYS A 460 -9.74 -4.90 -35.10
N GLN A 461 -9.19 -5.66 -34.14
CA GLN A 461 -9.79 -5.88 -32.83
C GLN A 461 -9.74 -4.59 -31.99
N GLY A 462 -8.58 -3.93 -31.92
CA GLY A 462 -8.40 -2.69 -31.17
C GLY A 462 -9.30 -1.57 -31.63
N GLN A 463 -9.46 -1.36 -32.95
CA GLN A 463 -10.39 -0.36 -33.48
C GLN A 463 -11.83 -0.55 -32.98
N THR A 464 -12.25 -1.81 -32.76
CA THR A 464 -13.59 -2.12 -32.25
C THR A 464 -13.70 -1.85 -30.75
N GLU A 465 -12.74 -2.37 -29.98
CA GLU A 465 -12.78 -2.33 -28.51
C GLU A 465 -12.47 -0.91 -27.97
N TYR A 466 -11.52 -0.19 -28.59
CA TYR A 466 -11.21 1.21 -28.27
C TYR A 466 -12.38 2.13 -28.61
N ALA A 467 -13.05 1.94 -29.76
CA ALA A 467 -14.23 2.73 -30.11
C ALA A 467 -15.42 2.47 -29.16
N ALA A 468 -15.57 1.24 -28.66
CA ALA A 468 -16.58 0.92 -27.65
C ALA A 468 -16.28 1.59 -26.31
N PHE A 469 -15.02 1.55 -25.87
CA PHE A 469 -14.57 2.22 -24.66
C PHE A 469 -14.73 3.75 -24.74
N THR A 470 -14.32 4.36 -25.86
CA THR A 470 -14.49 5.80 -26.13
C THR A 470 -15.95 6.24 -26.01
N ARG A 471 -16.89 5.56 -26.70
CA ARG A 471 -18.33 5.91 -26.62
C ARG A 471 -18.86 5.86 -25.18
N GLN A 472 -18.39 4.90 -24.39
CA GLN A 472 -18.80 4.75 -23.01
C GLN A 472 -18.22 5.85 -22.13
N ALA A 473 -16.92 6.12 -22.23
CA ALA A 473 -16.28 7.20 -21.49
C ALA A 473 -16.94 8.56 -21.80
N GLU A 474 -17.26 8.81 -23.08
CA GLU A 474 -18.02 9.99 -23.50
C GLU A 474 -19.42 10.05 -22.90
N SER A 475 -20.11 8.91 -22.77
CA SER A 475 -21.43 8.84 -22.09
C SER A 475 -21.37 9.22 -20.61
N TYR A 476 -20.20 9.07 -19.97
CA TYR A 476 -19.94 9.48 -18.59
C TYR A 476 -19.33 10.88 -18.46
N GLY A 477 -19.22 11.63 -19.57
CA GLY A 477 -18.77 13.02 -19.58
C GLY A 477 -17.26 13.21 -19.73
N PHE A 478 -16.52 12.18 -20.13
CA PHE A 478 -15.11 12.30 -20.48
C PHE A 478 -14.94 12.69 -21.95
N THR A 479 -13.99 13.57 -22.26
CA THR A 479 -13.41 13.66 -23.60
C THR A 479 -12.31 12.61 -23.74
N THR A 480 -12.16 12.05 -24.94
CA THR A 480 -11.17 10.99 -25.20
C THR A 480 -10.29 11.33 -26.39
N SER A 481 -9.00 10.97 -26.33
CA SER A 481 -8.09 11.08 -27.47
C SER A 481 -7.14 9.88 -27.53
N LEU A 482 -6.87 9.37 -28.73
CA LEU A 482 -5.88 8.31 -28.91
C LEU A 482 -4.48 8.94 -28.99
N VAL A 483 -3.59 8.54 -28.10
CA VAL A 483 -2.20 9.00 -28.06
C VAL A 483 -1.29 7.82 -28.34
N THR A 484 -0.30 8.03 -29.21
CA THR A 484 0.74 7.03 -29.51
C THR A 484 2.06 7.55 -28.95
N SER A 485 2.66 6.80 -28.04
CA SER A 485 3.97 7.13 -27.47
C SER A 485 5.09 6.92 -28.49
N ASP A 486 6.22 7.60 -28.28
CA ASP A 486 7.44 7.44 -29.10
C ASP A 486 8.00 6.00 -29.08
N LYS A 487 7.57 5.19 -28.11
CA LYS A 487 7.90 3.76 -28.00
C LYS A 487 6.92 2.85 -28.75
N GLY A 488 6.00 3.41 -29.53
CA GLY A 488 5.03 2.68 -30.36
C GLY A 488 3.83 2.09 -29.60
N GLN A 489 3.70 2.37 -28.29
CA GLN A 489 2.54 1.94 -27.51
C GLN A 489 1.46 3.04 -27.52
N SER A 490 0.23 2.68 -27.85
CA SER A 490 -0.89 3.60 -27.94
C SER A 490 -1.88 3.43 -26.78
N TYR A 491 -2.43 4.54 -26.27
CA TYR A 491 -3.37 4.59 -25.16
C TYR A 491 -4.50 5.60 -25.44
N ILE A 492 -5.65 5.42 -24.80
CA ILE A 492 -6.73 6.42 -24.78
C ILE A 492 -6.46 7.35 -23.61
N ARG A 493 -6.28 8.63 -23.89
CA ARG A 493 -6.31 9.68 -22.90
C ARG A 493 -7.76 10.08 -22.63
N LEU A 494 -8.20 9.90 -21.40
CA LEU A 494 -9.45 10.39 -20.84
C LEU A 494 -9.21 11.73 -20.14
N GLN A 495 -10.08 12.71 -20.37
CA GLN A 495 -10.12 13.97 -19.63
C GLN A 495 -11.56 14.24 -19.23
N TYR A 496 -11.81 14.70 -18.00
CA TYR A 496 -13.16 15.05 -17.55
C TYR A 496 -13.31 16.56 -17.39
N THR A 497 -14.32 17.14 -18.05
CA THR A 497 -14.62 18.57 -18.01
C THR A 497 -16.10 18.81 -17.67
N PRO A 498 -16.43 19.47 -16.55
CA PRO A 498 -17.82 19.72 -16.15
C PRO A 498 -18.61 20.59 -17.15
N LYS A 499 -19.85 20.19 -17.47
CA LYS A 499 -20.70 20.84 -18.47
C LYS A 499 -21.12 22.26 -18.06
N GLY A 500 -21.00 23.23 -18.99
CA GLY A 500 -21.41 24.64 -18.79
C GLY A 500 -20.30 25.55 -18.26
N TRP A 501 -19.08 25.03 -18.17
CA TRP A 501 -17.91 25.76 -17.67
C TRP A 501 -16.91 26.06 -18.78
N ASP A 502 -17.26 25.73 -20.03
CA ASP A 502 -16.46 25.93 -21.22
C ASP A 502 -16.93 27.17 -22.00
N ARG A 503 -15.97 27.93 -22.50
CA ARG A 503 -16.12 28.89 -23.59
C ARG A 503 -16.33 28.12 -24.90
N ASN A 504 -16.94 28.77 -25.89
CA ASN A 504 -17.16 28.20 -27.23
C ASN A 504 -15.86 27.87 -28.00
N ASP A 505 -14.68 28.20 -27.46
CA ASP A 505 -13.36 27.86 -27.98
C ASP A 505 -12.70 26.67 -27.26
N GLY A 506 -13.43 25.97 -26.38
CA GLY A 506 -12.95 24.78 -25.65
C GLY A 506 -12.14 25.08 -24.39
N LYS A 507 -12.06 26.35 -23.95
CA LYS A 507 -11.37 26.76 -22.72
C LYS A 507 -12.34 26.90 -21.56
N LEU A 508 -11.92 26.64 -20.33
CA LEU A 508 -12.76 26.93 -19.16
C LEU A 508 -12.97 28.46 -18.96
N LEU A 509 -14.11 28.84 -18.41
CA LEU A 509 -14.40 30.19 -17.91
C LEU A 509 -13.45 30.52 -16.74
N THR A 510 -12.84 31.70 -16.75
CA THR A 510 -12.00 32.20 -15.64
C THR A 510 -12.84 32.43 -14.38
N ALA A 511 -12.20 32.47 -13.20
CA ALA A 511 -12.88 32.73 -11.93
C ALA A 511 -13.73 34.01 -11.94
N ALA A 512 -13.26 35.06 -12.61
CA ALA A 512 -13.98 36.31 -12.81
C ALA A 512 -15.21 36.15 -13.75
N GLU A 513 -15.09 35.34 -14.80
CA GLU A 513 -16.18 35.09 -15.75
C GLU A 513 -17.28 34.21 -15.17
N VAL A 514 -16.93 33.20 -14.35
CA VAL A 514 -17.88 32.39 -13.60
C VAL A 514 -18.66 33.23 -12.58
N GLN A 515 -17.99 34.18 -11.94
CA GLN A 515 -18.62 35.10 -10.97
C GLN A 515 -19.56 36.10 -11.67
N THR A 516 -19.24 36.48 -12.91
CA THR A 516 -20.08 37.32 -13.77
C THR A 516 -21.28 36.54 -14.35
N HIS A 517 -21.11 35.26 -14.68
CA HIS A 517 -22.21 34.38 -15.08
C HIS A 517 -23.20 34.10 -13.93
N ARG A 518 -22.70 33.98 -12.70
CA ARG A 518 -23.52 33.80 -11.48
C ARG A 518 -24.42 34.98 -11.17
N SER A 519 -23.94 36.22 -11.35
CA SER A 519 -24.75 37.42 -11.13
C SER A 519 -25.84 37.60 -12.19
N GLN A 520 -25.62 37.08 -13.40
CA GLN A 520 -26.58 37.14 -14.50
C GLN A 520 -27.67 36.05 -14.44
N MET A 521 -27.41 34.91 -13.79
CA MET A 521 -28.35 33.78 -13.78
C MET A 521 -29.32 33.73 -12.58
N GLY A 522 -29.11 34.49 -11.50
CA GLY A 522 -30.12 34.65 -10.43
C GLY A 522 -30.48 33.39 -9.61
N TRP A 523 -29.55 32.45 -9.40
CA TRP A 523 -29.83 31.21 -8.65
C TRP A 523 -29.67 31.39 -7.12
N HIS A 524 -30.76 31.18 -6.38
CA HIS A 524 -30.78 31.13 -4.92
C HIS A 524 -30.47 29.70 -4.40
N MET A 525 -29.65 29.63 -3.33
CA MET A 525 -29.11 28.42 -2.67
C MET A 525 -30.11 27.37 -2.11
N GLN A 526 -31.40 27.40 -2.46
CA GLN A 526 -32.40 26.56 -1.80
C GLN A 526 -32.61 25.19 -2.45
N ASP A 527 -32.29 25.00 -3.74
CA ASP A 527 -32.57 23.73 -4.44
C ASP A 527 -31.49 22.66 -4.28
N LEU A 528 -30.28 23.01 -3.81
CA LEU A 528 -29.17 22.05 -3.60
C LEU A 528 -29.31 21.20 -2.33
N ARG A 529 -30.19 21.56 -1.39
CA ARG A 529 -30.39 20.76 -0.16
C ARG A 529 -31.06 19.41 -0.40
N LYS A 530 -31.67 19.18 -1.57
CA LYS A 530 -32.37 17.91 -1.87
C LYS A 530 -31.44 16.75 -2.27
N TYR A 531 -30.19 17.02 -2.67
CA TYR A 531 -29.22 15.97 -3.05
C TYR A 531 -28.23 15.58 -1.92
N TYR A 532 -28.28 16.27 -0.77
CA TYR A 532 -27.32 16.13 0.33
C TYR A 532 -27.57 14.94 1.29
N TRP A 533 -28.49 14.01 0.99
CA TRP A 533 -28.86 12.93 1.94
C TRP A 533 -28.32 11.53 1.60
N LYS A 534 -27.17 11.41 0.92
CA LYS A 534 -26.52 10.10 0.73
C LYS A 534 -25.02 10.02 0.98
N ILE A 535 -24.40 11.08 1.50
CA ILE A 535 -23.04 11.01 2.01
C ILE A 535 -22.96 11.89 3.26
N SER A 536 -23.26 11.26 4.39
CA SER A 536 -22.52 11.46 5.65
C SER A 536 -21.99 10.09 6.05
#